data_AF-A0A2V9WXQ4-F1
#
_entry.id   AF-A0A2V9WXQ4-F1
#
_cell.length_a   1.000
_cell.length_b   1.000
_cell.length_c   1.000
_cell.angle_alpha   90.00
_cell.angle_beta   90.00
_cell.angle_gamma   90.00
#
_symmetry.space_group_name_H-M   'P 1'
#
loop_
_entity.id
_entity.type
_entity.pdbx_description
1 polymer ?
#
loop_
_entity_poly.entity_id
_entity_poly.type
_entity_poly.pdbx_seq_one_letter_code
_entity_poly.pdbx_strand_id
1 'polypeptide(L)'
;MTDHDTSASQNIKYPHWQREFEAALLEDDPQKLRQLVDAAEAAIFLRSQALVESPQGHPEQQAISDAIQTLRAIQREKLGYPDWNKK
;
A
#
# COMPACT_ATOMS: atom_id res chain seq x y z
N MET A 1 -24.33 21.06 4.25
CA MET A 1 -23.53 20.40 5.30
C MET A 1 -22.89 19.20 4.63
N THR A 2 -21.58 19.03 4.78
CA THR A 2 -20.77 18.08 4.01
C THR A 2 -20.89 16.68 4.59
N ASP A 3 -21.71 15.85 3.96
CA ASP A 3 -21.83 14.43 4.26
C ASP A 3 -20.93 13.64 3.28
N HIS A 4 -19.61 13.86 3.35
CA HIS A 4 -18.65 12.88 2.81
C HIS A 4 -18.52 11.77 3.85
N ASP A 5 -19.62 11.04 4.05
CA ASP A 5 -19.62 9.80 4.78
C ASP A 5 -18.68 8.87 4.01
N THR A 6 -17.51 8.65 4.63
CA THR A 6 -16.42 7.82 4.17
C THR A 6 -16.93 6.38 4.15
N SER A 7 -17.74 6.07 3.14
CA SER A 7 -18.12 4.70 2.78
C SER A 7 -16.97 4.04 2.03
N ALA A 8 -15.76 4.13 2.61
CA ALA A 8 -14.64 3.27 2.28
C ALA A 8 -14.80 1.90 2.97
N SER A 9 -16.05 1.42 3.09
CA SER A 9 -16.33 -0.01 3.19
C SER A 9 -16.20 -0.63 1.80
N GLN A 10 -15.07 -0.35 1.13
CA GLN A 10 -14.64 -1.09 -0.04
C GLN A 10 -14.43 -2.53 0.43
N ASN A 11 -14.88 -3.50 -0.34
CA ASN A 11 -14.77 -4.92 -0.03
C ASN A 11 -13.27 -5.30 0.07
N ILE A 12 -12.69 -5.20 1.27
CA ILE A 12 -11.26 -5.42 1.49
C ILE A 12 -10.98 -6.90 1.33
N LYS A 13 -10.47 -7.27 0.16
CA LYS A 13 -10.16 -8.66 -0.20
C LYS A 13 -8.96 -9.18 0.59
N TYR A 14 -8.01 -8.30 0.91
CA TYR A 14 -6.77 -8.67 1.61
C TYR A 14 -6.54 -7.78 2.85
N PRO A 15 -7.29 -8.03 3.95
CA PRO A 15 -7.34 -7.13 5.10
C PRO A 15 -6.03 -6.97 5.88
N HIS A 16 -5.03 -7.81 5.61
CA HIS A 16 -3.74 -7.79 6.31
C HIS A 16 -2.78 -6.69 5.87
N TRP A 17 -2.98 -6.12 4.68
CA TRP A 17 -2.08 -5.09 4.13
C TRP A 17 -2.81 -4.04 3.30
N GLN A 18 -4.00 -4.37 2.78
CA GLN A 18 -4.75 -3.48 1.91
C GLN A 18 -5.26 -2.24 2.64
N ARG A 19 -5.52 -2.32 3.96
CA ARG A 19 -5.99 -1.17 4.76
C ARG A 19 -4.92 -0.10 4.88
N GLU A 20 -3.70 -0.53 5.16
CA GLU A 20 -2.52 0.30 5.32
C GLU A 20 -2.16 0.93 3.98
N PHE A 21 -2.27 0.16 2.90
CA PHE A 21 -2.10 0.64 1.54
C PHE A 21 -3.16 1.69 1.13
N GLU A 22 -4.44 1.44 1.38
CA GLU A 22 -5.52 2.39 1.09
C GLU A 22 -5.40 3.68 1.92
N ALA A 23 -4.97 3.57 3.18
CA ALA A 23 -4.68 4.73 4.01
C ALA A 23 -3.56 5.59 3.40
N ALA A 24 -2.48 4.97 2.89
CA ALA A 24 -1.40 5.70 2.22
C ALA A 24 -1.86 6.37 0.91
N LEU A 25 -2.82 5.79 0.18
CA LEU A 25 -3.37 6.39 -1.04
C LEU A 25 -4.15 7.68 -0.77
N LEU A 26 -4.92 7.70 0.30
CA LEU A 26 -5.82 8.80 0.66
C LEU A 26 -5.15 9.91 1.47
N GLU A 27 -3.91 9.71 1.91
CA GLU A 27 -3.19 10.69 2.72
C GLU A 27 -2.54 11.79 1.87
N ASP A 28 -2.76 13.03 2.31
CA ASP A 28 -2.25 14.24 1.67
C ASP A 28 -1.16 14.93 2.50
N ASP A 29 -1.12 14.72 3.82
CA ASP A 29 -0.05 15.23 4.67
C ASP A 29 1.26 14.44 4.44
N PRO A 30 2.35 15.05 3.94
CA PRO A 30 3.59 14.33 3.64
C PRO A 30 4.25 13.65 4.85
N GLN A 31 4.08 14.18 6.07
CA GLN A 31 4.65 13.57 7.28
C GLN A 31 3.88 12.31 7.66
N LYS A 32 2.55 12.39 7.63
CA LYS A 32 1.68 11.25 7.92
C LYS A 32 1.71 10.21 6.80
N LEU A 33 1.80 10.66 5.56
CA LEU A 33 1.96 9.81 4.39
C LEU A 33 3.19 8.94 4.50
N ARG A 34 4.32 9.48 4.97
CA ARG A 34 5.53 8.68 5.19
C ARG A 34 5.30 7.54 6.17
N GLN A 35 4.65 7.83 7.30
CA GLN A 35 4.34 6.81 8.31
C GLN A 35 3.39 5.72 7.77
N LEU A 36 2.40 6.12 6.96
CA LEU A 36 1.45 5.20 6.34
C LEU A 36 2.11 4.35 5.24
N VAL A 37 2.99 4.93 4.45
CA VAL A 37 3.80 4.20 3.46
C VAL A 37 4.68 3.17 4.14
N ASP A 38 5.40 3.54 5.21
CA ASP A 38 6.24 2.60 5.96
C ASP A 38 5.42 1.45 6.56
N ALA A 39 4.23 1.76 7.10
CA ALA A 39 3.31 0.75 7.64
C ALA A 39 2.77 -0.18 6.54
N ALA A 40 2.38 0.37 5.39
CA ALA A 40 1.90 -0.39 4.24
C ALA A 40 3.00 -1.32 3.69
N GLU A 41 4.23 -0.83 3.55
CA GLU A 41 5.36 -1.64 3.10
C GLU A 41 5.66 -2.79 4.07
N ALA A 42 5.65 -2.52 5.38
CA ALA A 42 5.85 -3.56 6.39
C ALA A 42 4.75 -4.64 6.33
N ALA A 43 3.48 -4.23 6.22
CA ALA A 43 2.36 -5.16 6.12
C ALA A 43 2.42 -6.01 4.84
N ILE A 44 2.71 -5.37 3.70
CA ILE A 44 2.89 -6.04 2.41
C ILE A 44 4.07 -7.02 2.45
N PHE A 45 5.19 -6.65 3.08
CA PHE A 45 6.37 -7.51 3.22
C PHE A 45 6.11 -8.74 4.10
N LEU A 46 5.37 -8.58 5.19
CA LEU A 46 4.95 -9.72 6.02
C LEU A 46 4.01 -10.65 5.25
N ARG A 47 3.07 -10.08 4.49
CA ARG A 47 2.14 -10.90 3.71
C ARG A 47 2.82 -11.62 2.56
N SER A 48 3.74 -10.96 1.86
CA SER A 48 4.47 -11.57 0.74
C SER A 48 5.28 -12.78 1.19
N GLN A 49 5.94 -12.71 2.35
CA GLN A 49 6.64 -13.85 2.95
C GLN A 49 5.68 -15.00 3.28
N ALA A 50 4.53 -14.73 3.90
CA ALA A 50 3.53 -15.76 4.20
C ALA A 50 2.95 -16.42 2.93
N LEU A 51 2.92 -15.70 1.80
CA LEU A 51 2.46 -16.24 0.52
C LEU A 51 3.51 -17.08 -0.20
N VAL A 52 4.79 -16.97 0.12
CA VAL A 52 5.82 -17.88 -0.40
C VAL A 52 5.59 -19.30 0.13
N GLU A 53 5.09 -19.41 1.37
CA GLU A 53 4.80 -20.69 2.02
C GLU A 53 3.44 -21.29 1.60
N SER A 54 2.59 -20.53 0.88
CA SER A 54 1.25 -20.95 0.48
C SER A 54 1.05 -20.95 -1.05
N PRO A 55 0.85 -22.13 -1.70
CA PRO A 55 0.68 -22.24 -3.15
C PRO A 55 -0.59 -21.57 -3.72
N GLN A 56 -1.52 -21.10 -2.88
CA GLN A 56 -2.80 -20.52 -3.31
C GLN A 56 -2.73 -19.01 -3.62
N GLY A 57 -1.54 -18.41 -3.56
CA GLY A 57 -1.33 -16.97 -3.52
C GLY A 57 -1.33 -16.20 -4.85
N HIS A 58 -1.47 -16.84 -6.03
CA HIS A 58 -1.23 -16.15 -7.32
C HIS A 58 -1.99 -14.81 -7.49
N PRO A 59 -3.30 -14.70 -7.19
CA PRO A 59 -4.02 -13.43 -7.32
C PRO A 59 -3.66 -12.39 -6.24
N GLU A 60 -3.19 -12.83 -5.08
CA GLU A 60 -2.79 -11.93 -4.00
C GLU A 60 -1.36 -11.42 -4.20
N GLN A 61 -0.46 -12.28 -4.69
CA GLN A 61 0.90 -11.90 -5.07
C GLN A 61 0.90 -10.83 -6.16
N GLN A 62 0.00 -10.95 -7.16
CA GLN A 62 -0.16 -9.91 -8.18
C GLN A 62 -0.61 -8.58 -7.55
N ALA A 63 -1.63 -8.61 -6.68
CA ALA A 63 -2.13 -7.41 -6.01
C ALA A 63 -1.05 -6.76 -5.11
N ILE A 64 -0.22 -7.56 -4.45
CA ILE A 64 0.93 -7.09 -3.68
C ILE A 64 1.97 -6.44 -4.59
N SER A 65 2.30 -7.05 -5.73
CA SER A 65 3.24 -6.48 -6.69
C SER A 65 2.76 -5.12 -7.20
N ASP A 66 1.48 -5.02 -7.56
CA ASP A 66 0.87 -3.77 -8.03
C ASP A 66 0.89 -2.71 -6.90
N ALA A 67 0.56 -3.09 -5.67
CA ALA A 67 0.61 -2.19 -4.52
C ALA A 67 2.01 -1.63 -4.24
N ILE A 68 3.05 -2.46 -4.34
CA ILE A 68 4.45 -2.02 -4.19
C ILE A 68 4.82 -0.99 -5.27
N GLN A 69 4.40 -1.22 -6.52
CA GLN A 69 4.66 -0.27 -7.61
C GLN A 69 3.98 1.07 -7.34
N THR A 70 2.74 1.05 -6.85
CA THR A 70 2.01 2.26 -6.47
C THR A 70 2.66 2.99 -5.29
N LEU A 71 3.07 2.29 -4.22
CA LEU A 71 3.77 2.90 -3.09
C LEU A 71 5.08 3.58 -3.52
N ARG A 72 5.83 2.97 -4.45
CA ARG A 72 7.03 3.60 -5.04
C ARG A 72 6.70 4.84 -5.85
N ALA A 73 5.57 4.88 -6.56
CA ALA A 73 5.12 6.10 -7.24
C ALA A 73 4.81 7.20 -6.22
N ILE A 74 4.08 6.88 -5.15
CA ILE A 74 3.78 7.81 -4.04
C ILE A 74 5.06 8.36 -3.40
N GLN A 75 6.02 7.49 -3.08
CA GLN A 75 7.31 7.90 -2.51
C GLN A 75 8.07 8.88 -3.41
N ARG A 76 8.03 8.67 -4.73
CA ARG A 76 8.70 9.56 -5.70
C ARG A 76 7.94 10.87 -5.88
N GLU A 77 6.64 10.79 -6.13
CA GLU A 77 5.81 11.94 -6.54
C GLU A 77 5.41 12.83 -5.36
N LYS A 78 5.07 12.22 -4.21
CA LYS A 78 4.58 12.96 -3.03
C LYS A 78 5.67 13.16 -1.97
N LEU A 79 6.62 12.24 -1.82
CA LEU A 79 7.66 12.31 -0.76
C LEU A 79 9.07 12.70 -1.27
N GLY A 80 9.25 12.85 -2.59
CA GLY A 80 10.51 13.28 -3.19
C GLY A 80 11.65 12.28 -3.06
N TYR A 81 11.36 10.98 -2.92
CA TYR A 81 12.41 9.96 -2.81
C TYR A 81 13.17 9.85 -4.13
N PRO A 82 14.51 9.71 -4.10
CA PRO A 82 15.27 9.48 -5.32
C PRO A 82 14.88 8.15 -5.95
N ASP A 83 14.85 8.11 -7.29
CA ASP A 83 14.69 6.85 -8.02
C ASP A 83 15.99 6.04 -7.86
N TRP A 84 16.04 5.23 -6.80
CA TRP A 84 17.19 4.40 -6.44
C TRP A 84 17.43 3.27 -7.47
N ASN A 85 16.61 3.20 -8.53
CA ASN A 85 16.74 2.27 -9.64
C ASN A 85 17.34 2.91 -10.91
N LYS A 86 18.14 3.98 -10.78
CA LYS A 86 19.03 4.45 -11.87
C LYS A 86 20.32 3.62 -11.88
N LYS A 87 20.30 2.47 -12.55
CA LYS A 87 21.50 1.80 -13.06
C LYS A 87 21.34 1.54 -14.54
#